data_AF-A0A445AAP4-F1
#
_entry.id   AF-A0A445AAP4-F1
#
_cell.length_a   1.000
_cell.length_b   1.000
_cell.length_c   1.000
_cell.angle_alpha   90.00
_cell.angle_beta   90.00
_cell.angle_gamma   90.00
#
_symmetry.space_group_name_H-M   'P 1'
#
loop_
_entity.id
_entity.type
_entity.pdbx_description
1 polymer ?
#
loop_
_entity_poly.entity_id
_entity_poly.type
_entity_poly.pdbx_seq_one_letter_code
_entity_poly.pdbx_strand_id
1 'polypeptide(L)' 'MIETAEKSGIEGRIINVSSVIHSWVKNRDAFHFNDIIKGTNYNGTRAYARSKLANILHAKEIARQLKIGDSNP' A
#
# COMPACT_ATOMS: atom_id res chain seq x y z
N MET A 1 13.78 2.77 -14.65
CA MET A 1 12.44 3.26 -15.04
C MET A 1 12.54 4.46 -15.96
N ILE A 2 13.26 5.52 -15.58
CA ILE A 2 13.42 6.74 -16.41
C ILE A 2 14.01 6.41 -17.78
N GLU A 3 15.18 5.77 -17.83
CA GLU A 3 15.83 5.41 -19.10
C GLU A 3 14.96 4.52 -20.01
N THR A 4 14.21 3.58 -19.43
CA THR A 4 13.28 2.72 -20.20
C THR A 4 12.10 3.51 -20.73
N ALA A 5 11.56 4.45 -19.95
CA ALA A 5 10.48 5.34 -20.38
C ALA A 5 10.93 6.28 -21.49
N GLU A 6 12.14 6.85 -21.40
CA GLU A 6 12.75 7.68 -22.45
C GLU A 6 12.93 6.92 -23.76
N LYS A 7 13.41 5.68 -23.70
CA LYS A 7 13.63 4.84 -24.89
C LYS A 7 12.35 4.30 -25.51
N SER A 8 11.34 3.97 -24.69
CA SER A 8 10.09 3.33 -25.16
C SER A 8 8.94 4.32 -25.39
N GLY A 9 9.02 5.54 -24.86
CA GLY A 9 7.91 6.49 -24.82
C GLY A 9 6.77 6.08 -23.87
N ILE A 10 6.96 5.03 -23.06
CA ILE A 10 5.93 4.48 -22.16
C ILE A 10 6.30 4.81 -20.71
N GLU A 11 5.42 5.55 -20.04
CA GLU A 11 5.60 5.87 -18.63
C GLU A 11 5.46 4.61 -17.75
N GLY A 12 6.40 4.43 -16.83
CA GLY A 12 6.39 3.29 -15.92
C GLY A 12 5.31 3.41 -14.85
N ARG A 13 4.81 2.27 -14.37
CA ARG A 13 3.71 2.20 -13.39
C ARG A 13 4.11 1.35 -12.20
N ILE A 14 3.68 1.77 -11.02
CA ILE A 14 3.83 0.99 -9.78
C ILE A 14 2.54 0.20 -9.58
N ILE A 15 2.64 -1.14 -9.58
CA ILE A 15 1.51 -2.04 -9.33
C ILE A 15 1.68 -2.70 -7.97
N ASN A 16 0.75 -2.44 -7.05
CA ASN A 16 0.73 -3.12 -5.75
C ASN A 16 -0.22 -4.31 -5.78
N VAL A 17 0.29 -5.49 -5.43
CA VAL A 17 -0.48 -6.73 -5.36
C VAL A 17 -1.05 -6.93 -3.96
N SER A 18 -2.38 -6.85 -3.85
CA SER A 18 -3.12 -7.13 -2.62
C SER A 18 -3.85 -8.49 -2.66
N SER A 19 -4.81 -8.73 -1.77
CA SER A 19 -5.65 -9.94 -1.68
C SER A 19 -7.05 -9.57 -1.20
N VAL A 20 -8.08 -10.30 -1.62
CA VAL A 20 -9.48 -10.11 -1.21
C VAL A 20 -9.68 -10.15 0.32
N ILE A 21 -8.77 -10.81 1.03
CA ILE A 21 -8.80 -10.91 2.49
C ILE A 21 -8.64 -9.57 3.21
N HIS A 22 -8.17 -8.52 2.53
CA HIS A 22 -8.15 -7.16 3.11
C HIS A 22 -9.52 -6.72 3.61
N SER A 23 -10.61 -7.21 2.99
CA SER A 23 -11.99 -6.92 3.37
C SER A 23 -12.40 -7.48 4.75
N TRP A 24 -11.61 -8.41 5.29
CA TRP A 24 -11.87 -8.99 6.62
C TRP A 24 -11.47 -8.04 7.75
N VAL A 25 -10.79 -6.95 7.41
CA VAL A 25 -10.48 -5.86 8.33
C VAL A 25 -11.70 -4.95 8.44
N LYS A 26 -12.50 -5.11 9.50
CA LYS A 26 -13.80 -4.44 9.64
C LYS A 26 -13.77 -3.04 10.26
N ASN A 27 -12.71 -2.69 10.99
CA ASN A 27 -12.64 -1.44 11.74
C ASN A 27 -11.66 -0.45 11.10
N ARG A 28 -11.96 0.85 11.21
CA ARG A 28 -11.02 1.91 10.77
C ARG A 28 -9.75 1.94 11.64
N ASP A 29 -9.86 1.56 12.91
CA ASP A 29 -8.73 1.43 13.85
C ASP A 29 -7.97 0.10 13.68
N ALA A 30 -7.94 -0.45 12.47
CA ALA A 30 -7.32 -1.75 12.23
C ALA A 30 -5.81 -1.78 12.45
N PHE A 31 -5.16 -0.61 12.39
CA PHE A 31 -3.73 -0.45 12.51
C PHE A 31 -3.38 0.18 13.85
N HIS A 32 -3.15 -0.68 14.84
CA HIS A 32 -2.49 -0.28 16.07
C HIS A 32 -0.98 -0.39 15.83
N PHE A 33 -0.36 0.68 15.33
CA PHE A 33 1.06 0.65 14.93
C PHE A 33 2.00 0.20 16.06
N ASN A 34 1.68 0.55 17.30
CA ASN A 34 2.41 0.12 18.49
C ASN A 34 2.32 -1.38 18.77
N ASP A 35 1.25 -2.03 18.31
CA ASP A 35 1.00 -3.44 18.56
C ASP A 35 1.49 -4.33 17.41
N ILE A 36 1.83 -3.76 16.25
CA ILE A 36 2.41 -4.50 15.11
C ILE A 36 3.71 -5.21 15.53
N ILE A 37 4.50 -4.60 16.41
CA ILE A 37 5.82 -5.11 16.82
C ILE A 37 5.72 -6.00 18.07
N LYS A 38 4.69 -5.83 18.92
CA LYS A 38 4.64 -6.43 20.26
C LYS A 38 4.37 -7.94 20.28
N GLY A 39 3.92 -8.56 19.19
CA GLY A 39 3.77 -10.02 19.05
C GLY A 39 2.75 -10.70 19.98
N THR A 40 2.22 -10.02 20.99
CA THR A 40 1.23 -10.55 21.92
C THR A 40 -0.11 -10.79 21.22
N ASN A 41 -0.71 -11.98 21.39
CA ASN A 41 -1.97 -12.40 20.75
C ASN A 41 -1.93 -12.38 19.20
N TYR A 42 -0.82 -12.81 18.61
CA TYR A 42 -0.67 -12.90 17.17
C TYR A 42 -1.69 -13.85 16.53
N ASN A 43 -2.35 -13.38 15.46
CA ASN A 43 -3.19 -14.18 14.59
C ASN A 43 -2.74 -13.95 13.14
N GLY A 44 -2.19 -14.99 12.51
CA GLY A 44 -1.59 -14.88 11.18
C GLY A 44 -2.58 -14.44 10.10
N THR A 45 -3.82 -14.94 10.14
CA THR A 45 -4.86 -14.55 9.19
C THR A 45 -5.23 -13.08 9.31
N ARG A 46 -5.39 -12.57 10.55
CA ARG A 46 -5.65 -11.14 10.80
C ARG A 46 -4.45 -10.28 10.43
N ALA A 47 -3.23 -10.72 10.74
CA ALA A 47 -2.00 -10.02 10.37
C ALA A 47 -1.85 -9.91 8.84
N TYR A 48 -2.15 -10.99 8.12
CA TYR A 48 -2.13 -11.01 6.66
C TYR A 48 -3.24 -10.13 6.05
N ALA A 49 -4.46 -10.18 6.58
CA ALA A 49 -5.54 -9.29 6.17
C ALA A 49 -5.14 -7.81 6.32
N ARG A 50 -4.51 -7.45 7.44
CA ARG A 50 -3.99 -6.10 7.70
C ARG A 50 -2.86 -5.72 6.73
N SER A 51 -1.92 -6.62 6.42
CA SER A 51 -0.84 -6.31 5.47
C SER A 51 -1.39 -6.06 4.06
N LYS A 52 -2.43 -6.79 3.67
CA LYS A 52 -3.10 -6.62 2.36
C LYS A 52 -3.95 -5.35 2.31
N LEU A 53 -4.56 -4.93 3.42
CA LEU A 53 -5.17 -3.59 3.50
C LEU A 53 -4.10 -2.49 3.46
N ALA A 54 -2.96 -2.67 4.13
CA ALA A 54 -1.86 -1.70 4.13
C ALA A 54 -1.31 -1.47 2.71
N ASN A 55 -1.19 -2.52 1.90
CA ASN A 55 -0.82 -2.40 0.49
C ASN A 55 -1.76 -1.46 -0.29
N ILE A 56 -3.07 -1.56 -0.07
CA ILE A 56 -4.07 -0.70 -0.74
C ILE A 56 -3.94 0.75 -0.27
N LEU A 57 -3.82 0.97 1.04
CA LEU A 57 -3.69 2.32 1.61
C LEU A 57 -2.38 2.98 1.14
N HIS A 58 -1.29 2.22 1.11
CA HIS A 58 0.01 2.69 0.64
C HIS A 58 -0.04 3.08 -0.85
N ALA A 59 -0.65 2.25 -1.71
CA ALA A 59 -0.80 2.57 -3.12
C ALA A 59 -1.62 3.86 -3.34
N LYS A 60 -2.68 4.09 -2.54
CA LYS A 60 -3.46 5.33 -2.58
C LYS A 60 -2.62 6.54 -2.18
N GLU A 61 -1.80 6.42 -1.14
CA GLU A 61 -0.94 7.52 -0.71
C GLU A 61 0.16 7.83 -1.71
N ILE A 62 0.82 6.80 -2.28
CA ILE A 62 1.78 7.00 -3.38
C ILE A 62 1.11 7.76 -4.54
N ALA A 63 -0.08 7.33 -4.95
CA ALA A 63 -0.80 8.00 -6.03
C ALA A 63 -1.14 9.46 -5.71
N ARG A 64 -1.43 9.78 -4.44
CA ARG A 64 -1.66 11.16 -3.99
C ARG A 64 -0.37 11.99 -4.07
N GLN A 65 0.75 11.44 -3.61
CA GLN A 65 2.05 12.12 -3.60
C GLN A 65 2.60 12.36 -5.01
N LEU A 66 2.47 11.37 -5.91
CA LEU A 66 2.89 11.51 -7.31
C LEU A 66 2.14 12.65 -8.00
N LYS A 67 0.81 12.72 -7.83
CA LYS A 67 0.01 13.83 -8.38
C LYS A 67 0.46 15.19 -7.89
N ILE A 68 0.80 15.31 -6.60
CA ILE A 68 1.28 16.59 -6.04
C ILE A 68 2.65 16.95 -6.61
N GLY A 69 3.55 15.97 -6.74
CA GLY A 69 4.85 16.16 -7.38
C GLY A 69 4.74 16.64 -8.83
N ASP A 70 3.81 16.06 -9.59
CA ASP A 70 3.53 16.46 -10.97
C ASP A 70 2.85 17.84 -11.09
N SER A 71 2.25 18.33 -9.99
CA SER A 71 1.56 19.63 -9.93
C SER A 71 2.47 20.80 -9.52
N ASN A 72 3.72 20.52 -9.14
CA ASN A 72 4.67 21.56 -8.73
C ASN A 72 5.45 22.05 -9.97
N PRO A 73 5.41 23.37 -10.29
CA PRO A 73 6.04 23.91 -11.49
C PRO A 73 7.57 23.85 -11.48
#